data_AF-A0A7X3XEA4-F1
#
_entry.id   AF-A0A7X3XEA4-F1
#
_cell.length_a   1.000
_cell.length_b   1.000
_cell.length_c   1.000
_cell.angle_alpha   90.00
_cell.angle_beta   90.00
_cell.angle_gamma   90.00
#
_symmetry.space_group_name_H-M   'P 1'
#
loop_
_entity.id
_entity.type
_entity.pdbx_description
1 polymer ?
#
loop_
_entity_poly.entity_id
_entity_poly.type
_entity_poly.pdbx_seq_one_letter_code
_entity_poly.pdbx_strand_id
1 'polypeptide(L)'
;MLHSRWRWLLLPLLLVLVFWGGQLVLSPEARNRFNRPGNVVLLGIDPIGANADVVAAVVMEQDQMRIIQIPRDTFTNNKVLGSWKIGELYGLAGAEAVQEQVADLVDADFPYLVVVHEGVVAELVDAIGGLTVVVPMRMVYRDRSQNLLIDLQPGRQRLDGQQVEHFIRWRGFSGDIGRLERRQQVINALDDVFRNPGIWARLPMLKQVLEDEAKAGRLVTNLDLQALPALARAFSSRGVTLETLPGREGYYRGLSYWFAEQGALPPEPAAAPRRDTSPQSGPAFSPPQGAVPPGPVPLPIPQGGLPLGIASPPAIPPSLQPMEQSDTQTGEP
;
A
#
# COMPACT_ATOMS: atom_id res chain seq x y z
N MET A 1 34.35 -57.05 -5.75
CA MET A 1 32.91 -57.26 -5.57
C MET A 1 32.27 -55.89 -5.35
N LEU A 2 31.81 -55.29 -6.43
CA LEU A 2 30.37 -55.02 -6.70
C LEU A 2 29.78 -54.04 -5.68
N HIS A 3 29.87 -52.75 -5.98
CA HIS A 3 28.82 -51.95 -6.65
C HIS A 3 27.65 -51.62 -5.72
N SER A 4 27.48 -50.33 -5.40
CA SER A 4 26.25 -49.63 -5.83
C SER A 4 26.41 -48.11 -5.71
N ARG A 5 26.70 -47.49 -6.86
CA ARG A 5 26.81 -46.03 -7.10
C ARG A 5 25.42 -45.37 -7.28
N TRP A 6 24.40 -45.80 -6.53
CA TRP A 6 23.03 -45.29 -6.71
C TRP A 6 22.54 -44.35 -5.60
N ARG A 7 23.30 -44.18 -4.50
CA ARG A 7 22.87 -43.34 -3.35
C ARG A 7 22.91 -41.83 -3.59
N TRP A 8 23.50 -41.36 -4.69
CA TRP A 8 23.53 -39.93 -5.05
C TRP A 8 22.49 -39.52 -6.11
N LEU A 9 21.71 -40.48 -6.64
CA LEU A 9 20.58 -40.18 -7.55
C LEU A 9 19.23 -40.06 -6.83
N LEU A 10 19.14 -40.40 -5.53
CA LEU A 10 17.90 -40.27 -4.75
C LEU A 10 17.66 -38.86 -4.20
N LEU A 11 18.71 -38.03 -4.07
CA LEU A 11 18.60 -36.65 -3.58
C LEU A 11 17.86 -35.70 -4.54
N PRO A 12 18.06 -35.74 -5.88
CA PRO A 12 17.22 -34.95 -6.78
C PRO A 12 15.79 -35.51 -6.90
N LEU A 13 15.57 -36.81 -6.73
CA LEU A 13 14.23 -37.41 -6.74
C LEU A 13 13.43 -37.09 -5.46
N LEU A 14 14.10 -36.97 -4.31
CA LEU A 14 13.51 -36.53 -3.04
C LEU A 14 13.18 -35.02 -3.06
N LEU A 15 14.00 -34.21 -3.75
CA LEU A 15 13.69 -32.80 -3.99
C LEU A 15 12.49 -32.62 -4.91
N VAL A 16 12.34 -33.45 -5.95
CA VAL A 16 11.12 -33.49 -6.77
C VAL A 16 9.91 -33.92 -5.92
N LEU A 17 10.07 -34.87 -5.00
CA LEU A 17 9.00 -35.27 -4.07
C LEU A 17 8.65 -34.23 -3.00
N VAL A 18 9.57 -33.36 -2.60
CA VAL A 18 9.28 -32.23 -1.69
C VAL A 18 8.64 -31.06 -2.46
N PHE A 19 9.03 -30.86 -3.73
CA PHE A 19 8.43 -29.85 -4.61
C PHE A 19 7.04 -30.25 -5.14
N TRP A 20 6.75 -31.56 -5.26
CA TRP A 20 5.42 -32.10 -5.55
C TRP A 20 4.62 -32.48 -4.27
N GLY A 21 5.30 -32.69 -3.14
CA GLY A 21 4.73 -33.19 -1.89
C GLY A 21 4.16 -32.12 -0.96
N GLY A 22 4.31 -30.84 -1.31
CA GLY A 22 3.60 -29.74 -0.62
C GLY A 22 2.07 -29.85 -0.70
N GLN A 23 1.54 -30.69 -1.59
CA GLN A 23 0.12 -31.03 -1.60
C GLN A 23 -0.27 -32.11 -0.55
N LEU A 24 0.67 -32.87 0.03
CA LEU A 24 0.35 -34.05 0.84
C LEU A 24 0.38 -33.89 2.35
N VAL A 25 0.72 -32.71 2.88
CA VAL A 25 0.60 -32.39 4.32
C VAL A 25 -0.76 -31.77 4.67
N LEU A 26 -1.56 -31.44 3.66
CA LEU A 26 -2.89 -30.88 3.84
C LEU A 26 -3.94 -32.00 3.80
N SER A 27 -4.82 -32.02 4.81
CA SER A 27 -5.98 -32.92 4.83
C SER A 27 -6.80 -32.77 3.53
N PRO A 28 -7.58 -33.78 3.11
CA PRO A 28 -8.49 -33.64 1.97
C PRO A 28 -9.40 -32.39 2.06
N GLU A 29 -9.70 -31.93 3.27
CA GLU A 29 -10.45 -30.70 3.55
C GLU A 29 -9.62 -29.44 3.26
N ALA A 30 -8.33 -29.44 3.60
CA ALA A 30 -7.42 -28.36 3.28
C ALA A 30 -7.09 -28.27 1.78
N ARG A 31 -7.04 -29.38 1.03
CA ARG A 31 -6.99 -29.33 -0.45
C ARG A 31 -8.26 -28.77 -1.06
N ASN A 32 -9.41 -29.10 -0.50
CA ASN A 32 -10.70 -28.55 -0.93
C ASN A 32 -10.91 -27.08 -0.52
N ARG A 33 -10.09 -26.50 0.37
CA ARG A 33 -10.07 -25.05 0.64
C ARG A 33 -9.48 -24.25 -0.53
N PHE A 34 -8.51 -24.82 -1.26
CA PHE A 34 -7.82 -24.11 -2.35
C PHE A 34 -8.57 -24.11 -3.70
N ASN A 35 -9.67 -24.86 -3.80
CA ASN A 35 -10.50 -24.95 -5.00
C ASN A 35 -11.89 -24.28 -4.82
N ARG A 36 -12.02 -23.40 -3.83
CA ARG A 36 -13.25 -22.64 -3.55
C ARG A 36 -12.97 -21.14 -3.66
N PRO A 37 -13.93 -20.33 -4.15
CA PRO A 37 -13.84 -18.89 -3.96
C PRO A 37 -13.65 -18.60 -2.46
N GLY A 38 -12.66 -17.78 -2.13
CA GLY A 38 -12.29 -17.48 -0.76
C GLY A 38 -11.60 -16.13 -0.67
N ASN A 39 -11.48 -15.62 0.56
CA ASN A 39 -10.94 -14.29 0.79
C ASN A 39 -9.42 -14.27 0.57
N VAL A 40 -8.92 -13.14 0.07
CA VAL A 40 -7.50 -12.95 -0.27
C VAL A 40 -6.94 -11.78 0.52
N VAL A 41 -5.79 -11.95 1.16
CA VAL A 41 -4.98 -10.81 1.60
C VAL A 41 -4.05 -10.41 0.47
N LEU A 42 -4.12 -9.14 0.07
CA LEU A 42 -3.25 -8.54 -0.94
C LEU A 42 -2.25 -7.61 -0.27
N LEU A 43 -0.97 -7.90 -0.45
CA LEU A 43 0.15 -7.09 0.03
C LEU A 43 0.93 -6.52 -1.16
N GLY A 44 1.17 -5.21 -1.15
CA GLY A 44 2.10 -4.54 -2.05
C GLY A 44 3.34 -4.11 -1.28
N ILE A 45 4.50 -4.66 -1.65
CA ILE A 45 5.75 -4.50 -0.90
C ILE A 45 6.58 -3.36 -1.48
N ASP A 46 7.20 -2.60 -0.58
CA ASP A 46 8.11 -1.53 -0.97
C ASP A 46 9.36 -2.07 -1.71
N PRO A 47 10.07 -1.23 -2.50
CA PRO A 47 11.26 -1.63 -3.26
C PRO A 47 12.38 -2.25 -2.41
N ILE A 48 12.43 -1.88 -1.14
CA ILE A 48 13.47 -2.31 -0.18
C ILE A 48 13.10 -3.67 0.43
N GLY A 49 11.84 -4.10 0.30
CA GLY A 49 11.33 -5.35 0.88
C GLY A 49 11.06 -5.25 2.37
N ALA A 50 11.09 -4.05 2.95
CA ALA A 50 11.06 -3.86 4.40
C ALA A 50 9.64 -3.68 4.94
N ASN A 51 8.73 -3.08 4.17
CA ASN A 51 7.36 -2.83 4.62
C ASN A 51 6.33 -3.12 3.52
N ALA A 52 5.11 -3.40 3.96
CA ALA A 52 3.95 -3.40 3.07
C ALA A 52 3.39 -1.97 2.94
N ASP A 53 3.49 -1.40 1.75
CA ASP A 53 2.93 -0.08 1.40
C ASP A 53 1.44 -0.15 1.06
N VAL A 54 0.99 -1.34 0.67
CA VAL A 54 -0.42 -1.65 0.40
C VAL A 54 -0.80 -2.88 1.21
N VAL A 55 -1.87 -2.77 1.97
CA VAL A 55 -2.52 -3.89 2.66
C VAL A 55 -4.01 -3.82 2.31
N ALA A 56 -4.55 -4.90 1.76
CA ALA A 56 -5.97 -4.98 1.45
C ALA A 56 -6.51 -6.39 1.72
N ALA A 57 -7.74 -6.43 2.20
CA ALA A 57 -8.54 -7.64 2.31
C ALA A 57 -9.53 -7.67 1.14
N VAL A 58 -9.49 -8.73 0.35
CA VAL A 58 -10.48 -9.01 -0.70
C VAL A 58 -11.42 -10.07 -0.15
N VAL A 59 -12.64 -9.66 0.17
CA VAL A 59 -13.68 -10.53 0.71
C VAL A 59 -14.65 -10.89 -0.41
N MET A 60 -14.87 -12.20 -0.56
CA MET A 60 -15.79 -12.76 -1.55
C MET A 60 -17.11 -13.12 -0.86
N GLU A 61 -18.11 -12.24 -0.95
CA GLU A 61 -19.42 -12.45 -0.31
C GLU A 61 -20.45 -12.85 -1.35
N GLN A 62 -20.80 -14.14 -1.37
CA GLN A 62 -21.77 -14.81 -2.24
C GLN A 62 -21.48 -14.65 -3.74
N ASP A 63 -21.49 -13.41 -4.21
CA ASP A 63 -21.54 -13.00 -5.59
C ASP A 63 -20.97 -11.56 -5.81
N GLN A 64 -20.48 -10.86 -4.78
CA GLN A 64 -19.86 -9.53 -4.88
C GLN A 64 -18.45 -9.55 -4.28
N MET A 65 -17.53 -8.81 -4.91
CA MET A 65 -16.17 -8.64 -4.38
C MET A 65 -16.09 -7.33 -3.60
N ARG A 66 -15.71 -7.42 -2.33
CA ARG A 66 -15.44 -6.27 -1.48
C ARG A 66 -13.95 -6.17 -1.23
N ILE A 67 -13.36 -5.05 -1.63
CA ILE A 67 -11.96 -4.74 -1.37
C ILE A 67 -11.93 -3.74 -0.22
N ILE A 68 -11.39 -4.17 0.91
CA ILE A 68 -11.21 -3.37 2.11
C ILE A 68 -9.74 -2.95 2.15
N GLN A 69 -9.45 -1.69 1.87
CA GLN A 69 -8.12 -1.12 2.08
C GLN A 69 -7.86 -0.95 3.56
N ILE A 70 -6.75 -1.52 4.02
CA ILE A 70 -6.30 -1.40 5.40
C ILE A 70 -5.17 -0.38 5.41
N PRO A 71 -5.34 0.77 6.10
CA PRO A 71 -4.26 1.76 6.22
C PRO A 71 -3.00 1.09 6.78
N ARG A 72 -1.85 1.30 6.13
CA ARG A 72 -0.58 0.68 6.57
C ARG A 72 -0.18 1.05 8.01
N ASP A 73 -0.69 2.19 8.49
CA ASP A 73 -0.49 2.70 9.85
C ASP A 73 -1.50 2.11 10.87
N THR A 74 -2.28 1.09 10.47
CA THR A 74 -3.24 0.42 11.35
C THR A 74 -2.51 -0.21 12.54
N PHE A 75 -2.99 0.11 13.73
CA PHE A 75 -2.48 -0.46 14.97
C PHE A 75 -2.77 -1.96 15.02
N THR A 76 -1.74 -2.73 15.32
CA THR A 76 -1.83 -4.17 15.56
C THR A 76 -1.18 -4.49 16.90
N ASN A 77 -1.62 -5.58 17.52
CA ASN A 77 -1.03 -6.04 18.77
C ASN A 77 -0.82 -7.55 18.71
N ASN A 78 0.37 -7.94 18.29
CA ASN A 78 0.75 -9.35 18.23
C ASN A 78 1.25 -9.81 19.60
N LYS A 79 0.83 -11.01 20.04
CA LYS A 79 1.17 -11.54 21.37
C LYS A 79 2.67 -11.74 21.58
N VAL A 80 3.43 -11.99 20.51
CA VAL A 80 4.87 -12.27 20.55
C VAL A 80 5.69 -11.02 20.23
N LEU A 81 5.27 -10.25 19.21
CA LEU A 81 6.02 -9.10 18.71
C LEU A 81 5.66 -7.77 19.39
N GLY A 82 4.52 -7.71 20.09
CA GLY A 82 3.99 -6.49 20.67
C GLY A 82 3.25 -5.62 19.65
N SER A 83 3.20 -4.31 19.92
CA SER A 83 2.39 -3.37 19.15
C SER A 83 3.18 -2.73 18.00
N TRP A 84 2.71 -2.92 16.77
CA TRP A 84 3.34 -2.40 15.54
C TRP A 84 2.30 -1.87 14.57
N LYS A 85 2.74 -1.10 13.57
CA LYS A 85 1.89 -0.79 12.42
C LYS A 85 1.78 -2.02 11.54
N ILE A 86 0.60 -2.27 10.97
CA ILE A 86 0.39 -3.46 10.12
C ILE A 86 1.36 -3.52 8.94
N GLY A 87 1.74 -2.38 8.36
CA GLY A 87 2.71 -2.33 7.26
C GLY A 87 4.13 -2.75 7.66
N GLU A 88 4.50 -2.52 8.92
CA GLU A 88 5.84 -2.85 9.47
C GLU A 88 5.95 -4.34 9.82
N LEU A 89 4.83 -5.01 10.09
CA LEU A 89 4.82 -6.44 10.42
C LEU A 89 5.39 -7.31 9.29
N TYR A 90 5.26 -6.87 8.04
CA TYR A 90 5.84 -7.60 6.91
C TYR A 90 7.35 -7.77 7.04
N GLY A 91 8.10 -6.69 7.34
CA GLY A 91 9.54 -6.78 7.52
C GLY A 91 9.97 -7.50 8.79
N LEU A 92 9.12 -7.47 9.82
CA LEU A 92 9.41 -8.09 11.12
C LEU A 92 9.17 -9.61 11.14
N ALA A 93 8.09 -10.06 10.50
CA ALA A 93 7.60 -11.43 10.64
C ALA A 93 7.00 -12.02 9.35
N GLY A 94 7.10 -11.32 8.23
CA GLY A 94 6.66 -11.80 6.93
C GLY A 94 5.16 -11.64 6.68
N ALA A 95 4.73 -12.12 5.52
CA ALA A 95 3.37 -11.96 5.02
C ALA A 95 2.32 -12.68 5.88
N GLU A 96 2.66 -13.82 6.50
CA GLU A 96 1.74 -14.59 7.33
C GLU A 96 1.32 -13.84 8.60
N ALA A 97 2.24 -13.09 9.22
CA ALA A 97 1.92 -12.26 10.38
C ALA A 97 0.98 -11.10 10.01
N VAL A 98 1.15 -10.51 8.82
CA VAL A 98 0.21 -9.51 8.30
C VAL A 98 -1.16 -10.16 8.06
N GLN A 99 -1.19 -11.33 7.43
CA GLN A 99 -2.42 -12.06 7.13
C GLN A 99 -3.22 -12.41 8.40
N GLU A 100 -2.55 -12.84 9.47
CA GLU A 100 -3.18 -13.08 10.79
C GLU A 100 -3.84 -11.81 11.32
N GLN A 101 -3.13 -10.68 11.31
CA GLN A 101 -3.71 -9.41 11.79
C GLN A 101 -4.84 -8.90 10.89
N VAL A 102 -4.77 -9.12 9.57
CA VAL A 102 -5.88 -8.78 8.66
C VAL A 102 -7.12 -9.63 8.98
N ALA A 103 -6.94 -10.92 9.26
CA ALA A 103 -8.03 -11.81 9.68
C ALA A 103 -8.70 -11.31 10.96
N ASP A 104 -7.92 -10.91 11.96
CA ASP A 104 -8.42 -10.35 13.22
C ASP A 104 -9.16 -9.01 13.04
N LEU A 105 -8.65 -8.13 12.15
CA LEU A 105 -9.21 -6.80 11.91
C LEU A 105 -10.53 -6.85 11.12
N VAL A 106 -10.67 -7.82 10.22
CA VAL A 106 -11.83 -7.96 9.32
C VAL A 106 -12.83 -9.01 9.83
N ASP A 107 -12.46 -9.79 10.86
CA ASP A 107 -13.23 -10.90 11.42
C ASP A 107 -13.65 -11.92 10.35
N ALA A 108 -12.67 -12.34 9.54
CA ALA A 108 -12.89 -13.27 8.44
C ALA A 108 -11.68 -14.19 8.19
N ASP A 109 -11.95 -15.40 7.70
CA ASP A 109 -10.91 -16.32 7.26
C ASP A 109 -10.34 -15.87 5.91
N PHE A 110 -9.01 -15.75 5.84
CA PHE A 110 -8.28 -15.48 4.60
C PHE A 110 -7.42 -16.69 4.23
N PRO A 111 -7.94 -17.64 3.43
CA PRO A 111 -7.15 -18.80 3.00
C PRO A 111 -6.06 -18.46 1.98
N TYR A 112 -6.18 -17.32 1.30
CA TYR A 112 -5.26 -16.93 0.23
C TYR A 112 -4.46 -15.69 0.58
N LEU A 113 -3.20 -15.70 0.15
CA LEU A 113 -2.26 -14.61 0.29
C LEU A 113 -1.64 -14.31 -1.07
N VAL A 114 -1.59 -13.03 -1.44
CA VAL A 114 -0.94 -12.54 -2.64
C VAL A 114 0.00 -11.41 -2.23
N VAL A 115 1.29 -11.62 -2.41
CA VAL A 115 2.34 -10.62 -2.17
C VAL A 115 2.91 -10.20 -3.50
N VAL A 116 2.84 -8.91 -3.77
CA VAL A 116 3.24 -8.29 -5.04
C VAL A 116 4.41 -7.35 -4.78
N HIS A 117 5.54 -7.62 -5.43
CA HIS A 117 6.68 -6.72 -5.44
C HIS A 117 6.55 -5.67 -6.55
N GLU A 118 7.41 -4.65 -6.49
CA GLU A 118 7.51 -3.61 -7.50
C GLU A 118 7.69 -4.16 -8.93
N GLY A 119 7.07 -3.49 -9.91
CA GLY A 119 7.17 -3.83 -11.33
C GLY A 119 6.15 -4.89 -11.78
N VAL A 120 5.66 -5.75 -10.89
CA VAL A 120 4.67 -6.78 -11.26
C VAL A 120 3.38 -6.14 -11.77
N VAL A 121 2.95 -5.02 -11.16
CA VAL A 121 1.74 -4.32 -11.59
C VAL A 121 1.87 -3.81 -13.03
N ALA A 122 3.04 -3.29 -13.42
CA ALA A 122 3.28 -2.88 -14.79
C ALA A 122 3.13 -4.06 -15.78
N GLU A 123 3.77 -5.19 -15.49
CA GLU A 123 3.69 -6.40 -16.33
C GLU A 123 2.25 -6.90 -16.48
N LEU A 124 1.47 -6.88 -15.39
CA LEU A 124 0.06 -7.27 -15.43
C LEU A 124 -0.78 -6.31 -16.26
N VAL A 125 -0.54 -4.99 -16.17
CA VAL A 125 -1.22 -3.98 -16.98
C VAL A 125 -0.93 -4.18 -18.46
N ASP A 126 0.32 -4.50 -18.82
CA ASP A 126 0.70 -4.76 -20.20
C ASP A 126 0.06 -6.07 -20.72
N ALA A 127 0.00 -7.11 -19.88
CA ALA A 127 -0.66 -8.38 -20.22
C ALA A 127 -2.16 -8.21 -20.48
N ILE A 128 -2.84 -7.32 -19.75
CA ILE A 128 -4.24 -6.97 -20.00
C ILE A 128 -4.41 -5.91 -21.10
N GLY A 129 -3.33 -5.48 -21.76
CA GLY A 129 -3.30 -4.59 -22.93
C GLY A 129 -3.48 -3.10 -22.64
N GLY A 130 -3.06 -2.67 -21.45
CA GLY A 130 -3.08 -1.29 -20.99
C GLY A 130 -4.38 -0.88 -20.29
N LEU A 131 -4.30 0.22 -19.55
CA LEU A 131 -5.39 0.73 -18.71
C LEU A 131 -5.84 2.11 -19.18
N THR A 132 -7.14 2.31 -19.38
CA THR A 132 -7.66 3.65 -19.76
C THR A 132 -8.01 4.45 -18.53
N VAL A 133 -7.31 5.56 -18.29
CA VAL A 133 -7.58 6.46 -17.15
C VAL A 133 -7.81 7.90 -17.64
N VAL A 134 -8.39 8.73 -16.77
CA VAL A 134 -8.58 10.16 -17.02
C VAL A 134 -7.52 10.92 -16.24
N VAL A 135 -6.51 11.43 -16.93
CA VAL A 135 -5.44 12.19 -16.29
C VAL A 135 -5.95 13.62 -16.04
N PRO A 136 -6.07 14.07 -14.77
CA PRO A 136 -6.75 15.33 -14.45
C PRO A 136 -5.98 16.56 -14.91
N MET A 137 -4.66 16.48 -14.95
CA MET A 137 -3.77 17.57 -15.34
C MET A 137 -2.49 16.98 -15.92
N ARG A 138 -1.73 17.76 -16.68
CA ARG A 138 -0.45 17.30 -17.20
C ARG A 138 0.47 16.91 -16.04
N MET A 139 0.92 15.66 -16.02
CA MET A 139 1.83 15.15 -15.01
C MET A 139 3.22 15.04 -15.63
N VAL A 140 4.07 16.03 -15.33
CA VAL A 140 5.48 16.00 -15.73
C VAL A 140 6.34 15.85 -14.49
N TYR A 141 7.19 14.83 -14.47
CA TYR A 141 8.21 14.65 -13.44
C TYR A 141 9.45 14.04 -14.08
N ARG A 142 10.62 14.63 -13.81
CA ARG A 142 11.88 14.11 -14.32
C ARG A 142 12.85 13.94 -13.17
N ASP A 143 13.16 12.70 -12.86
CA ASP A 143 14.23 12.36 -11.93
C ASP A 143 15.47 11.92 -12.69
N ARG A 144 16.50 12.78 -12.70
CA ARG A 144 17.75 12.49 -13.38
C ARG A 144 18.59 11.43 -12.64
N SER A 145 18.34 11.22 -11.35
CA SER A 145 19.08 10.22 -10.55
C SER A 145 18.59 8.80 -10.77
N GLN A 146 17.30 8.65 -11.12
CA GLN A 146 16.65 7.35 -11.38
C GLN A 146 16.34 7.13 -12.87
N ASN A 147 16.79 8.02 -13.75
CA ASN A 147 16.43 8.06 -15.18
C ASN A 147 14.91 7.95 -15.42
N LEU A 148 14.12 8.53 -14.51
CA LEU A 148 12.66 8.46 -14.52
C LEU A 148 12.10 9.67 -15.23
N LEU A 149 11.31 9.47 -16.29
CA LEU A 149 10.54 10.51 -16.95
C LEU A 149 9.06 10.13 -16.95
N ILE A 150 8.26 10.94 -16.26
CA ILE A 150 6.81 10.92 -16.30
C ILE A 150 6.40 12.11 -17.16
N ASP A 151 5.66 11.87 -18.25
CA ASP A 151 4.96 12.90 -19.03
C ASP A 151 3.61 12.35 -19.47
N LEU A 152 2.60 12.52 -18.62
CA LEU A 152 1.22 12.13 -18.93
C LEU A 152 0.43 13.38 -19.32
N GLN A 153 -0.21 13.34 -20.48
CA GLN A 153 -1.05 14.43 -20.96
C GLN A 153 -2.40 14.44 -20.23
N PRO A 154 -3.04 15.61 -20.03
CA PRO A 154 -4.38 15.66 -19.47
C PRO A 154 -5.40 15.03 -20.42
N GLY A 155 -6.46 14.45 -19.84
CA GLY A 155 -7.56 13.81 -20.58
C GLY A 155 -7.57 12.29 -20.51
N ARG A 156 -8.50 11.69 -21.26
CA ARG A 156 -8.68 10.23 -21.32
C ARG A 156 -7.62 9.64 -22.24
N GLN A 157 -6.77 8.77 -21.70
CA GLN A 157 -5.72 8.09 -22.46
C GLN A 157 -5.52 6.66 -21.96
N ARG A 158 -5.04 5.79 -22.85
CA ARG A 158 -4.66 4.43 -22.52
C ARG A 158 -3.19 4.40 -22.12
N LEU A 159 -2.94 3.98 -20.89
CA LEU A 159 -1.62 3.87 -20.29
C LEU A 159 -1.11 2.43 -20.39
N ASP A 160 0.16 2.27 -20.71
CA ASP A 160 0.90 1.01 -20.52
C ASP A 160 1.27 0.81 -19.03
N GLY A 161 1.87 -0.32 -18.70
CA GLY A 161 2.22 -0.68 -17.34
C GLY A 161 3.13 0.32 -16.66
N GLN A 162 4.17 0.76 -17.35
CA GLN A 162 5.11 1.75 -16.84
C GLN A 162 4.40 3.09 -16.57
N GLN A 163 3.56 3.54 -17.50
CA GLN A 163 2.78 4.76 -17.36
C GLN A 163 1.76 4.68 -16.21
N VAL A 164 1.16 3.51 -15.96
CA VAL A 164 0.27 3.32 -14.80
C VAL A 164 1.06 3.42 -13.49
N GLU A 165 2.24 2.82 -13.40
CA GLU A 165 3.08 2.97 -12.20
C GLU A 165 3.47 4.44 -11.97
N HIS A 166 3.86 5.13 -13.03
CA HIS A 166 4.12 6.58 -12.98
C HIS A 166 2.90 7.36 -12.50
N PHE A 167 1.71 7.03 -13.02
CA PHE A 167 0.45 7.66 -12.64
C PHE A 167 0.13 7.47 -11.15
N ILE A 168 0.33 6.27 -10.59
CA ILE A 168 0.07 5.99 -9.17
C ILE A 168 1.11 6.66 -8.27
N ARG A 169 2.38 6.70 -8.69
CA ARG A 169 3.51 7.21 -7.91
C ARG A 169 3.63 8.72 -7.89
N TRP A 170 3.09 9.41 -8.89
CA TRP A 170 3.22 10.86 -9.01
C TRP A 170 2.76 11.55 -7.72
N ARG A 171 3.60 12.36 -7.07
CA ARG A 171 3.25 13.03 -5.80
C ARG A 171 2.68 14.43 -5.99
N GLY A 172 3.03 15.11 -7.08
CA GLY A 172 2.37 16.33 -7.56
C GLY A 172 2.10 17.44 -6.54
N PHE A 173 1.23 18.39 -6.91
CA PHE A 173 0.77 19.47 -6.02
C PHE A 173 -0.46 19.07 -5.18
N SER A 174 -1.09 17.93 -5.46
CA SER A 174 -2.38 17.51 -4.88
C SER A 174 -2.29 16.71 -3.57
N GLY A 175 -1.09 16.59 -2.98
CA GLY A 175 -0.87 15.91 -1.70
C GLY A 175 -1.36 14.44 -1.66
N ASP A 176 -1.67 13.96 -0.45
CA ASP A 176 -2.13 12.58 -0.22
C ASP A 176 -3.56 12.30 -0.73
N ILE A 177 -4.41 13.33 -0.79
CA ILE A 177 -5.78 13.23 -1.33
C ILE A 177 -5.75 12.78 -2.79
N GLY A 178 -4.89 13.42 -3.61
CA GLY A 178 -4.74 13.05 -5.01
C GLY A 178 -4.19 11.63 -5.21
N ARG A 179 -3.48 11.03 -4.24
CA ARG A 179 -3.02 9.63 -4.33
C ARG A 179 -4.17 8.64 -4.21
N LEU A 180 -5.09 8.89 -3.26
CA LEU A 180 -6.23 8.02 -3.05
C LEU A 180 -7.16 8.01 -4.28
N GLU A 181 -7.44 9.19 -4.84
CA GLU A 181 -8.27 9.33 -6.04
C GLU A 181 -7.68 8.57 -7.24
N ARG A 182 -6.37 8.66 -7.45
CA ARG A 182 -5.72 7.95 -8.57
C ARG A 182 -5.72 6.43 -8.39
N ARG A 183 -5.54 5.94 -7.17
CA ARG A 183 -5.69 4.50 -6.87
C ARG A 183 -7.12 4.03 -7.14
N GLN A 184 -8.12 4.80 -6.72
CA GLN A 184 -9.52 4.52 -7.04
C GLN A 184 -9.77 4.50 -8.55
N GLN A 185 -9.22 5.45 -9.30
CA GLN A 185 -9.35 5.47 -10.76
C GLN A 185 -8.73 4.24 -11.43
N VAL A 186 -7.56 3.79 -10.97
CA VAL A 186 -6.92 2.57 -11.48
C VAL A 186 -7.79 1.34 -11.21
N ILE A 187 -8.33 1.21 -9.99
CA ILE A 187 -9.23 0.10 -9.63
C ILE A 187 -10.49 0.11 -10.49
N ASN A 188 -11.11 1.29 -10.69
CA ASN A 188 -12.29 1.42 -11.54
C ASN A 188 -11.98 1.08 -13.00
N ALA A 189 -10.83 1.51 -13.51
CA ALA A 189 -10.42 1.17 -14.87
C ALA A 189 -10.12 -0.33 -15.03
N LEU A 190 -9.64 -1.01 -13.98
CA LEU A 190 -9.47 -2.46 -13.98
C LEU A 190 -10.83 -3.16 -14.02
N ASP A 191 -11.83 -2.68 -13.26
CA ASP A 191 -13.22 -3.16 -13.34
C ASP A 191 -13.76 -3.09 -14.77
N ASP A 192 -13.56 -1.97 -15.47
CA ASP A 192 -13.95 -1.81 -16.87
C ASP A 192 -13.26 -2.83 -17.81
N VAL A 193 -11.98 -3.12 -17.57
CA VAL A 193 -11.22 -4.10 -18.37
C VAL A 193 -11.77 -5.51 -18.18
N PHE A 194 -12.03 -5.92 -16.94
CA PHE A 194 -12.55 -7.26 -16.65
C PHE A 194 -14.01 -7.42 -17.11
N ARG A 195 -14.84 -6.37 -17.07
CA ARG A 195 -16.20 -6.40 -17.65
C ARG A 195 -16.19 -6.54 -19.17
N ASN A 196 -15.10 -6.20 -19.85
CA ASN A 196 -15.01 -6.35 -21.29
C ASN A 196 -14.77 -7.82 -21.69
N PRO A 197 -15.62 -8.42 -22.55
CA PRO A 197 -15.43 -9.79 -23.03
C PRO A 197 -14.08 -10.04 -23.72
N GLY A 198 -13.39 -9.00 -24.19
CA GLY A 198 -12.04 -9.11 -24.76
C GLY A 198 -10.98 -9.63 -23.77
N ILE A 199 -11.21 -9.54 -22.45
CA ILE A 199 -10.27 -10.04 -21.43
C ILE A 199 -10.06 -11.55 -21.53
N TRP A 200 -11.06 -12.31 -21.99
CA TRP A 200 -10.99 -13.77 -22.14
C TRP A 200 -9.87 -14.21 -23.08
N ALA A 201 -9.58 -13.43 -24.12
CA ALA A 201 -8.47 -13.70 -25.04
C ALA A 201 -7.09 -13.43 -24.41
N ARG A 202 -7.03 -12.62 -23.35
CA ARG A 202 -5.79 -12.23 -22.66
C ARG A 202 -5.49 -13.08 -21.42
N LEU A 203 -6.45 -13.87 -20.93
CA LEU A 203 -6.23 -14.73 -19.76
C LEU A 203 -5.03 -15.67 -19.87
N PRO A 204 -4.73 -16.31 -21.03
CA PRO A 204 -3.54 -17.13 -21.16
C PRO A 204 -2.23 -16.34 -20.96
N MET A 205 -2.17 -15.12 -21.52
CA MET A 205 -1.03 -14.22 -21.35
C MET A 205 -0.91 -13.76 -19.91
N LEU A 206 -2.02 -13.35 -19.29
CA LEU A 206 -2.06 -12.93 -17.89
C LEU A 206 -1.58 -14.05 -16.95
N LYS A 207 -2.03 -15.28 -17.19
CA LYS A 207 -1.58 -16.45 -16.45
C LYS A 207 -0.07 -16.68 -16.62
N GLN A 208 0.44 -16.58 -17.85
CA GLN A 208 1.86 -16.74 -18.12
C GLN A 208 2.70 -15.70 -17.37
N VAL A 209 2.29 -14.43 -17.40
CA VAL A 209 2.98 -13.36 -16.64
C VAL A 209 2.96 -13.67 -15.14
N LEU A 210 1.81 -14.04 -14.57
CA LEU A 210 1.75 -14.40 -13.15
C LEU A 210 2.66 -15.59 -12.80
N GLU A 211 2.74 -16.61 -13.66
CA GLU A 211 3.64 -17.74 -13.47
C GLU A 211 5.12 -17.32 -13.54
N ASP A 212 5.48 -16.45 -14.48
CA ASP A 212 6.85 -15.98 -14.66
C ASP A 212 7.28 -15.06 -13.52
N GLU A 213 6.39 -14.20 -13.03
CA GLU A 213 6.60 -13.37 -11.84
C GLU A 213 6.72 -14.19 -10.55
N ALA A 214 5.95 -15.28 -10.46
CA ALA A 214 6.06 -16.22 -9.35
C ALA A 214 7.41 -16.95 -9.36
N LYS A 215 7.87 -17.41 -10.54
CA LYS A 215 9.19 -18.03 -10.70
C LYS A 215 10.32 -17.04 -10.40
N ALA A 216 10.15 -15.77 -10.76
CA ALA A 216 11.11 -14.71 -10.47
C ALA A 216 11.13 -14.30 -8.98
N GLY A 217 10.19 -14.80 -8.16
CA GLY A 217 10.06 -14.45 -6.75
C GLY A 217 9.53 -13.03 -6.50
N ARG A 218 9.00 -12.36 -7.53
CA ARG A 218 8.37 -11.03 -7.42
C ARG A 218 6.87 -11.12 -7.12
N LEU A 219 6.27 -12.30 -7.30
CA LEU A 219 4.92 -12.62 -6.88
C LEU A 219 4.97 -13.83 -5.95
N VAL A 220 4.46 -13.71 -4.73
CA VAL A 220 4.32 -14.85 -3.81
C VAL A 220 2.84 -15.09 -3.57
N THR A 221 2.35 -16.28 -3.90
CA THR A 221 0.96 -16.63 -3.66
C THR A 221 0.76 -18.12 -3.46
N ASN A 222 -0.24 -18.47 -2.63
CA ASN A 222 -0.76 -19.82 -2.48
C ASN A 222 -2.05 -20.06 -3.28
N LEU A 223 -2.43 -19.10 -4.15
CA LEU A 223 -3.57 -19.20 -5.04
C LEU A 223 -3.26 -20.13 -6.23
N ASP A 224 -4.17 -21.04 -6.55
CA ASP A 224 -4.06 -21.83 -7.77
C ASP A 224 -4.37 -20.95 -8.99
N LEU A 225 -3.36 -20.65 -9.80
CA LEU A 225 -3.50 -19.85 -11.02
C LEU A 225 -4.38 -20.53 -12.08
N GLN A 226 -4.68 -21.83 -11.93
CA GLN A 226 -5.69 -22.51 -12.75
C GLN A 226 -7.11 -22.03 -12.44
N ALA A 227 -7.36 -21.47 -11.25
CA ALA A 227 -8.64 -20.89 -10.86
C ALA A 227 -8.85 -19.47 -11.42
N LEU A 228 -7.85 -18.89 -12.10
CA LEU A 228 -7.88 -17.53 -12.62
C LEU A 228 -9.09 -17.23 -13.55
N PRO A 229 -9.54 -18.13 -14.43
CA PRO A 229 -10.78 -17.91 -15.20
C PRO A 229 -12.03 -17.80 -14.32
N ALA A 230 -12.11 -18.56 -13.23
CA ALA A 230 -13.23 -18.49 -12.30
C ALA A 230 -13.23 -17.16 -11.52
N LEU A 231 -12.04 -16.70 -11.10
CA LEU A 231 -11.86 -15.40 -10.45
C LEU A 231 -12.20 -14.25 -11.40
N ALA A 232 -11.71 -14.30 -12.64
CA ALA A 232 -12.04 -13.30 -13.67
C ALA A 232 -13.56 -13.23 -13.91
N ARG A 233 -14.24 -14.38 -13.95
CA ARG A 233 -15.69 -14.44 -14.08
C ARG A 233 -16.42 -13.82 -12.88
N ALA A 234 -15.96 -14.10 -11.66
CA ALA A 234 -16.52 -13.52 -10.45
C ALA A 234 -16.41 -11.99 -10.49
N PHE A 235 -15.22 -11.48 -10.82
CA PHE A 235 -14.93 -10.05 -10.95
C PHE A 235 -15.82 -9.37 -12.01
N SER A 236 -15.96 -9.99 -13.18
CA SER A 236 -16.72 -9.42 -14.31
C SER A 236 -18.23 -9.35 -14.08
N SER A 237 -18.79 -10.25 -13.27
CA SER A 237 -20.23 -10.52 -13.28
C SER A 237 -21.07 -9.53 -12.46
N ARG A 238 -20.52 -8.97 -11.37
CA ARG A 238 -21.36 -8.32 -10.33
C ARG A 238 -20.72 -7.12 -9.62
N GLY A 239 -19.54 -6.70 -10.08
CA GLY A 239 -18.89 -5.46 -9.67
C GLY A 239 -18.07 -5.55 -8.38
N VAL A 240 -17.28 -4.50 -8.16
CA VAL A 240 -16.32 -4.39 -7.06
C VAL A 240 -16.68 -3.19 -6.19
N THR A 241 -16.74 -3.39 -4.87
CA THR A 241 -16.88 -2.31 -3.90
C THR A 241 -15.55 -2.06 -3.23
N LEU A 242 -15.09 -0.81 -3.24
CA LEU A 242 -13.89 -0.38 -2.53
C LEU A 242 -14.28 0.36 -1.25
N GLU A 243 -13.77 -0.12 -0.12
CA GLU A 243 -13.96 0.47 1.20
C GLU A 243 -12.60 0.67 1.86
N THR A 244 -12.54 1.56 2.85
CA THR A 244 -11.39 1.64 3.76
C THR A 244 -11.83 1.04 5.10
N LEU A 245 -10.93 0.31 5.75
CA LEU A 245 -11.19 -0.28 7.06
C LEU A 245 -11.68 0.80 8.04
N PRO A 246 -12.90 0.70 8.58
CA PRO A 246 -13.46 1.73 9.44
C PRO A 246 -12.62 1.90 10.69
N GLY A 247 -12.44 3.14 11.10
CA GLY A 247 -11.54 3.48 12.19
C GLY A 247 -11.35 4.98 12.35
N ARG A 248 -10.40 5.33 13.21
CA ARG A 248 -10.06 6.70 13.53
C ARG A 248 -8.57 6.88 13.68
N GLU A 249 -8.08 8.05 13.34
CA GLU A 249 -6.72 8.44 13.67
C GLU A 249 -6.56 8.62 15.19
N GLY A 250 -5.36 8.32 15.69
CA GLY A 250 -4.96 8.69 17.03
C GLY A 250 -3.48 8.47 17.26
N TYR A 251 -3.05 8.62 18.52
CA TYR A 251 -1.64 8.51 18.89
C TYR A 251 -1.42 7.39 19.89
N TYR A 252 -0.36 6.63 19.67
CA TYR A 252 0.17 5.67 20.63
C TYR A 252 1.68 5.85 20.73
N ARG A 253 2.20 6.04 21.96
CA ARG A 253 3.62 6.33 22.24
C ARG A 253 4.20 7.50 21.41
N GLY A 254 3.37 8.52 21.15
CA GLY A 254 3.78 9.71 20.39
C GLY A 254 3.83 9.53 18.86
N LEU A 255 3.49 8.35 18.34
CA LEU A 255 3.37 8.08 16.91
C LEU A 255 1.90 8.05 16.48
N SER A 256 1.61 8.48 15.25
CA SER A 256 0.26 8.39 14.68
C SER A 256 -0.05 6.98 14.20
N TYR A 257 -1.28 6.55 14.49
CA TYR A 257 -1.85 5.25 14.11
C TYR A 257 -3.27 5.42 13.58
N TRP A 258 -3.68 4.47 12.75
CA TRP A 258 -5.08 4.20 12.47
C TRP A 258 -5.59 3.15 13.46
N PHE A 259 -6.60 3.50 14.25
CA PHE A 259 -7.27 2.56 15.15
C PHE A 259 -8.55 2.09 14.48
N ALA A 260 -8.54 0.85 14.01
CA ALA A 260 -9.71 0.21 13.46
C ALA A 260 -10.81 0.06 14.53
N GLU A 261 -12.08 0.08 14.10
CA GLU A 261 -13.21 -0.15 15.00
C GLU A 261 -13.25 -1.58 15.56
N GLN A 262 -12.74 -2.53 14.78
CA GLN A 262 -12.56 -3.93 15.14
C GLN A 262 -11.06 -4.26 15.23
N GLY A 263 -10.72 -5.25 16.08
CA GLY A 263 -9.35 -5.67 16.33
C GLY A 263 -8.74 -5.07 17.61
N ALA A 264 -7.41 -5.11 17.70
CA ALA A 264 -6.71 -4.71 18.92
C ALA A 264 -6.76 -3.18 19.13
N LEU A 265 -7.03 -2.77 20.36
CA LEU A 265 -6.84 -1.39 20.81
C LEU A 265 -5.56 -1.28 21.64
N PRO A 266 -4.94 -0.09 21.68
CA PRO A 266 -3.77 0.12 22.52
C PRO A 266 -4.18 -0.17 23.97
N PRO A 267 -3.29 -0.84 24.76
CA PRO A 267 -3.56 -1.03 26.17
C PRO A 267 -3.81 0.34 26.79
N GLU A 268 -4.90 0.48 27.57
CA GLU A 268 -5.13 1.72 28.32
C GLU A 268 -3.85 2.05 29.09
N PRO A 269 -3.42 3.33 29.12
CA PRO A 269 -2.30 3.70 29.96
C PRO A 269 -2.63 3.21 31.36
N ALA A 270 -1.78 2.31 31.89
CA ALA A 270 -1.95 1.77 33.23
C ALA A 270 -2.23 2.96 34.15
N ALA A 271 -3.40 2.95 34.81
CA ALA A 271 -3.81 4.04 35.68
C ALA A 271 -2.60 4.41 36.52
N ALA A 272 -2.13 5.65 36.36
CA ALA A 272 -0.94 6.11 37.06
C ALA A 272 -1.08 5.68 38.52
N PRO A 273 -0.06 5.05 39.14
CA PRO A 273 -0.17 4.59 40.51
C PRO A 273 -0.72 5.76 41.31
N ARG A 274 -1.90 5.58 41.90
CA ARG A 274 -2.52 6.62 42.72
C ARG A 274 -1.45 6.98 43.73
N ARG A 275 -0.88 8.18 43.62
CA ARG A 275 -0.11 8.72 44.72
C ARG A 275 -1.14 8.86 45.82
N ASP A 276 -1.08 7.99 46.81
CA ASP A 276 -1.81 8.13 48.06
C ASP A 276 -1.26 9.39 48.74
N THR A 277 -1.68 10.56 48.27
CA THR A 277 -1.57 11.80 49.04
C THR A 277 -2.72 11.82 50.02
N SER A 278 -2.67 10.89 50.98
CA SER A 278 -3.22 11.16 52.30
C SER A 278 -2.56 12.45 52.77
N PRO A 279 -3.31 13.54 53.05
CA PRO A 279 -2.70 14.75 53.56
C PRO A 279 -2.18 14.46 54.96
N GLN A 280 -0.88 14.19 55.09
CA GLN A 280 -0.21 14.39 56.36
C GLN A 280 -0.18 15.88 56.61
N SER A 281 -1.01 16.32 57.55
CA SER A 281 -1.02 17.65 58.13
C SER A 281 0.33 17.93 58.82
N GLY A 282 1.29 18.46 58.06
CA GLY A 282 2.45 19.18 58.58
C GLY A 282 2.08 20.61 58.96
N PRO A 283 2.81 21.25 59.89
CA PRO A 283 2.41 22.54 60.44
C PRO A 283 2.44 23.64 59.36
N ALA A 284 1.41 24.48 59.36
CA ALA A 284 1.25 25.59 58.42
C ALA A 284 2.40 26.61 58.58
N PHE A 285 3.19 26.78 57.53
CA PHE A 285 4.10 27.92 57.41
C PHE A 285 3.27 29.19 57.18
N SER A 286 3.29 30.10 58.15
CA SER A 286 2.77 31.46 57.95
C SER A 286 3.83 32.31 57.26
N PRO A 287 3.50 33.07 56.19
CA PRO A 287 4.46 33.97 55.56
C PRO A 287 4.71 35.20 56.47
N PRO A 288 5.93 35.77 56.47
CA PRO A 288 6.21 36.99 57.22
C PRO A 288 5.46 38.19 56.62
N GLN A 289 4.84 39.00 57.49
CA GLN A 289 4.22 40.27 57.12
C GLN A 289 5.30 41.26 56.69
N GLY A 290 5.18 41.83 55.48
CA GLY A 290 6.02 42.96 55.05
C GLY A 290 6.62 42.90 53.63
N ALA A 291 6.12 42.09 52.71
CA ALA A 291 6.57 42.12 51.31
C ALA A 291 5.56 42.87 50.42
N VAL A 292 5.97 44.03 49.88
CA VAL A 292 5.26 44.78 48.84
C VAL A 292 5.27 43.95 47.53
N PRO A 293 4.17 43.86 46.77
CA PRO A 293 4.16 43.14 45.49
C PRO A 293 5.06 43.87 44.47
N PRO A 294 5.89 43.15 43.68
CA PRO A 294 6.59 43.78 42.57
C PRO A 294 5.57 44.19 41.50
N GLY A 295 5.72 45.41 40.99
CA GLY A 295 4.94 45.93 39.87
C GLY A 295 5.20 45.17 38.57
N PRO A 296 4.41 45.45 37.51
CA PRO A 296 4.46 44.70 36.26
C PRO A 296 5.84 44.77 35.60
N VAL A 297 6.39 43.60 35.29
CA VAL A 297 7.65 43.41 34.56
C VAL A 297 7.43 43.80 33.09
N PRO A 298 8.22 44.70 32.49
CA PRO A 298 8.14 44.95 31.05
C PRO A 298 8.77 43.79 30.26
N LEU A 299 8.15 43.43 29.13
CA LEU A 299 8.68 42.43 28.19
C LEU A 299 10.01 42.90 27.59
N PRO A 300 11.00 42.01 27.39
CA PRO A 300 12.29 42.38 26.83
C PRO A 300 12.18 42.63 25.32
N ILE A 301 12.69 43.78 24.87
CA ILE A 301 12.97 44.10 23.46
C ILE A 301 14.26 43.38 23.05
N PRO A 302 14.29 42.61 21.95
CA PRO A 302 15.53 42.00 21.47
C PRO A 302 16.47 43.07 20.87
N GLN A 303 17.69 43.16 21.39
CA GLN A 303 18.79 43.98 20.88
C GLN A 303 19.91 43.06 20.34
N GLY A 304 20.24 43.25 19.06
CA GLY A 304 21.33 42.58 18.33
C GLY A 304 20.83 41.44 17.42
N GLY A 305 20.94 41.46 16.09
CA GLY A 305 21.79 42.24 15.20
C GLY A 305 22.69 41.30 14.37
N LEU A 306 22.11 40.58 13.40
CA LEU A 306 22.83 39.93 12.30
C LEU A 306 22.11 40.24 10.97
N PRO A 307 22.85 40.49 9.88
CA PRO A 307 22.33 41.23 8.73
C PRO A 307 21.39 40.38 7.88
N LEU A 308 20.16 40.87 7.67
CA LEU A 308 19.32 40.46 6.57
C LEU A 308 19.88 41.07 5.28
N GLY A 309 20.63 40.28 4.52
CA GLY A 309 20.87 40.56 3.11
C GLY A 309 19.54 40.52 2.37
N ILE A 310 19.10 41.67 1.88
CA ILE A 310 17.94 41.80 1.00
C ILE A 310 18.36 41.23 -0.35
N ALA A 311 18.01 39.97 -0.63
CA ALA A 311 18.00 39.47 -1.99
C ALA A 311 16.70 39.95 -2.65
N SER A 312 16.85 40.80 -3.66
CA SER A 312 15.76 41.27 -4.52
C SER A 312 14.92 40.09 -5.05
N PRO A 313 13.59 40.25 -5.21
CA PRO A 313 12.78 39.24 -5.87
C PRO A 313 13.27 39.03 -7.32
N PRO A 314 13.29 37.79 -7.84
CA PRO A 314 13.58 37.55 -9.24
C PRO A 314 12.51 38.22 -10.10
N ALA A 315 12.96 38.92 -11.15
CA ALA A 315 12.12 39.61 -12.11
C ALA A 315 11.10 38.65 -12.75
N ILE A 316 9.87 39.13 -12.84
CA ILE A 316 8.79 38.55 -13.65
C ILE A 316 9.25 38.59 -15.12
N PRO A 317 9.36 37.47 -15.85
CA PRO A 317 9.56 37.51 -17.29
C PRO A 317 8.30 38.09 -17.97
N PRO A 318 8.44 38.92 -19.02
CA PRO A 318 7.29 39.55 -19.67
C PRO A 318 6.34 38.50 -20.25
N SER A 319 5.05 38.79 -20.13
CA SER A 319 3.93 38.05 -20.71
C SER A 319 4.17 37.75 -22.18
N LEU A 320 4.16 36.46 -22.54
CA LEU A 320 4.06 36.05 -23.94
C LEU A 320 2.70 36.52 -24.48
N GLN A 321 2.75 37.49 -25.40
CA GLN A 321 1.62 37.88 -26.23
C GLN A 321 1.22 36.71 -27.15
N PRO A 322 -0.04 36.65 -27.60
CA PRO A 322 -0.53 35.57 -28.46
C PRO A 322 0.18 35.62 -29.81
N MET A 323 0.73 34.49 -30.26
CA MET A 323 1.22 34.38 -31.63
C MET A 323 0.04 34.42 -32.60
N GLU A 324 -0.01 35.50 -33.38
CA GLU A 324 -0.81 35.62 -34.59
C GLU A 324 -0.50 34.48 -35.56
N GLN A 325 -1.55 33.91 -36.12
CA GLN A 325 -1.50 33.08 -37.30
C GLN A 325 -1.07 33.93 -38.49
N SER A 326 -0.05 33.48 -39.23
CA SER A 326 0.13 33.92 -40.62
C SER A 326 0.42 32.70 -41.48
N ASP A 327 -0.60 32.34 -42.25
CA ASP A 327 -0.48 31.55 -43.47
C ASP A 327 0.63 32.11 -44.35
N THR A 328 1.53 31.26 -44.85
CA THR A 328 2.00 31.34 -46.24
C THR A 328 2.47 29.97 -46.70
N GLN A 329 1.75 29.51 -47.72
CA GLN A 329 1.96 28.39 -48.60
C GLN A 329 3.07 28.72 -49.63
N THR A 330 3.51 27.69 -50.39
CA THR A 330 4.41 27.68 -51.56
C THR A 330 5.93 27.72 -51.25
N GLY A 331 6.79 26.84 -51.78
CA GLY A 331 6.67 25.75 -52.75
C GLY A 331 8.05 25.06 -52.91
N GLU A 332 8.00 23.82 -53.42
CA GLU A 332 9.08 22.91 -53.87
C GLU A 332 10.20 23.53 -54.74
N PRO A 333 11.27 22.78 -55.11
CA PRO A 333 11.51 21.33 -54.95
C PRO A 333 12.74 20.92 -54.12
#